data_AF-A0A1Q6RCT9-F1
#
_entry.id   AF-A0A1Q6RCT9-F1
#
_cell.length_a   1.000
_cell.length_b   1.000
_cell.length_c   1.000
_cell.angle_alpha   90.00
_cell.angle_beta   90.00
_cell.angle_gamma   90.00
#
_symmetry.space_group_name_H-M   'P 1'
#
loop_
_entity.id
_entity.type
_entity.pdbx_description
1 polymer ?
#
loop_
_entity_poly.entity_id
_entity_poly.type
_entity_poly.pdbx_seq_one_letter_code
_entity_poly.pdbx_strand_id
1 'polypeptide(L)'
;MFIHWGVEYNIKENSLQDTMAQKLCDLGFDVIVGGHPHVVQPVDLLTSTVDPDHKTVVIYSLGNAVSNQRNGYIQAAPPYYTEDGILFTVTFEKYSDGAVYLQSVDALPTWVNMRTDGAKQYNILPLDEDNQDQWAELFNLNDAMLSSAKKSMERTDSIVGAGMEKCRTYLEQQKADREAYYQDLASHPETYVPSTVPEETAGETIPETTTVTAPAA
;
A
#
# COMPACT_ATOMS: atom_id res chain seq x y z
N MET A 1 4.15 -5.95 -6.50
CA MET A 1 3.30 -7.13 -6.76
C MET A 1 1.95 -6.94 -6.07
N PHE A 2 0.82 -7.24 -6.73
CA PHE A 2 -0.51 -7.24 -6.10
C PHE A 2 -1.02 -8.67 -5.90
N ILE A 3 -1.60 -8.98 -4.73
CA ILE A 3 -2.08 -10.34 -4.42
C ILE A 3 -3.45 -10.31 -3.74
N HIS A 4 -4.34 -11.17 -4.21
CA HIS A 4 -5.67 -11.39 -3.66
C HIS A 4 -5.65 -12.62 -2.75
N TRP A 5 -5.65 -12.45 -1.42
CA TRP A 5 -5.38 -13.54 -0.46
C TRP A 5 -5.98 -13.32 0.94
N GLY A 6 -5.79 -14.27 1.84
CA GLY A 6 -6.23 -14.12 3.23
C GLY A 6 -7.68 -14.56 3.44
N VAL A 7 -8.26 -14.16 4.57
CA VAL A 7 -9.61 -14.56 5.00
C VAL A 7 -10.44 -13.30 5.18
N GLU A 8 -11.65 -13.30 4.61
CA GLU A 8 -12.58 -12.18 4.75
C GLU A 8 -12.77 -11.76 6.21
N TYR A 9 -12.75 -10.44 6.42
CA TYR A 9 -13.01 -9.73 7.69
C TYR A 9 -12.04 -10.02 8.83
N ASN A 10 -10.93 -10.71 8.56
CA ASN A 10 -9.88 -10.88 9.55
C ASN A 10 -8.88 -9.72 9.46
N ILE A 11 -8.82 -8.90 10.51
CA ILE A 11 -7.88 -7.76 10.60
C ILE A 11 -6.42 -8.17 10.78
N LYS A 12 -6.14 -9.47 10.96
CA LYS A 12 -4.80 -10.03 10.94
C LYS A 12 -4.61 -10.98 9.78
N GLU A 13 -3.43 -10.91 9.17
CA GLU A 13 -2.93 -11.87 8.21
C GLU A 13 -2.87 -13.29 8.80
N ASN A 14 -2.96 -14.29 7.93
CA ASN A 14 -2.81 -15.69 8.32
C ASN A 14 -1.46 -16.26 7.89
N SER A 15 -1.13 -17.46 8.40
CA SER A 15 0.15 -18.12 8.12
C SER A 15 0.42 -18.40 6.64
N LEU A 16 -0.63 -18.53 5.82
CA LEU A 16 -0.47 -18.70 4.38
C LEU A 16 -0.04 -17.38 3.72
N GLN A 17 -0.60 -16.25 4.15
CA GLN A 17 -0.15 -14.92 3.72
C GLN A 17 1.32 -14.71 4.11
N ASP A 18 1.70 -15.00 5.37
CA ASP A 18 3.10 -14.89 5.83
C ASP A 18 4.05 -15.72 4.96
N THR A 19 3.69 -16.98 4.71
CA THR A 19 4.52 -17.91 3.92
C THR A 19 4.68 -17.43 2.48
N MET A 20 3.62 -16.91 1.87
CA MET A 20 3.69 -16.38 0.50
C MET A 20 4.47 -15.08 0.44
N ALA A 21 4.26 -14.17 1.39
CA ALA A 21 4.96 -12.90 1.45
C ALA A 21 6.48 -13.12 1.64
N GLN A 22 6.87 -14.04 2.52
CA GLN A 22 8.28 -14.39 2.70
C GLN A 22 8.89 -14.98 1.43
N LYS A 23 8.21 -15.87 0.72
CA LYS A 23 8.71 -16.41 -0.55
C LYS A 23 8.91 -15.34 -1.61
N LEU A 24 8.02 -14.35 -1.67
CA LEU A 24 8.16 -13.23 -2.60
C LEU A 24 9.30 -12.30 -2.19
N CYS A 25 9.51 -12.11 -0.88
CA CYS A 25 10.70 -11.44 -0.37
C CYS A 25 11.98 -12.15 -0.81
N ASP A 26 12.05 -13.47 -0.64
CA ASP A 26 13.19 -14.28 -1.05
C ASP A 26 13.41 -14.28 -2.58
N LEU A 27 12.39 -13.93 -3.37
CA LEU A 27 12.46 -13.78 -4.83
C LEU A 27 12.86 -12.37 -5.28
N GLY A 28 13.08 -11.43 -4.36
CA GLY A 28 13.56 -10.08 -4.69
C GLY A 28 12.48 -9.04 -4.97
N PHE A 29 11.21 -9.27 -4.58
CA PHE A 29 10.18 -8.23 -4.74
C PHE A 29 10.38 -7.09 -3.75
N ASP A 30 10.34 -5.83 -4.19
CA ASP A 30 10.47 -4.68 -3.26
C ASP A 30 9.18 -4.41 -2.46
N VAL A 31 8.02 -4.56 -3.12
CA VAL A 31 6.71 -4.22 -2.53
C VAL A 31 5.65 -5.26 -2.88
N ILE A 32 4.92 -5.68 -1.84
CA ILE A 32 3.74 -6.53 -1.95
C ILE A 32 2.52 -5.76 -1.43
N VAL A 33 1.49 -5.68 -2.27
CA VAL A 33 0.20 -5.05 -1.93
C VAL A 33 -0.88 -6.11 -1.93
N GLY A 34 -1.42 -6.41 -0.76
CA GLY A 34 -2.48 -7.37 -0.58
C GLY A 34 -3.88 -6.75 -0.64
N GLY A 35 -4.85 -7.61 -0.89
CA GLY A 35 -6.29 -7.34 -0.76
C GLY A 35 -7.05 -8.66 -0.66
N HIS A 36 -8.39 -8.62 -0.74
CA HIS A 36 -9.38 -9.70 -0.48
C HIS A 36 -10.05 -9.70 0.90
N PRO A 37 -9.37 -9.51 2.04
CA PRO A 37 -10.00 -9.57 3.35
C PRO A 37 -11.11 -8.53 3.58
N HIS A 38 -11.25 -7.54 2.68
CA HIS A 38 -12.20 -6.43 2.80
C HIS A 38 -11.98 -5.54 4.03
N VAL A 39 -10.89 -5.75 4.75
CA VAL A 39 -10.45 -4.98 5.92
C VAL A 39 -8.97 -4.65 5.79
N VAL A 40 -8.55 -3.58 6.45
CA VAL A 40 -7.14 -3.24 6.58
C VAL A 40 -6.43 -4.35 7.38
N GLN A 41 -5.26 -4.76 6.90
CA GLN A 41 -4.36 -5.66 7.61
C GLN A 41 -2.97 -5.00 7.76
N PRO A 42 -2.12 -5.51 8.67
CA PRO A 42 -0.82 -4.94 8.97
C PRO A 42 0.07 -4.66 7.74
N VAL A 43 0.95 -3.69 7.96
CA VAL A 43 2.16 -3.48 7.17
C VAL A 43 3.32 -4.18 7.88
N ASP A 44 4.27 -4.73 7.14
CA ASP A 44 5.54 -5.16 7.71
C ASP A 44 6.71 -5.00 6.73
N LEU A 45 7.92 -5.08 7.28
CA LEU A 45 9.17 -5.07 6.54
C LEU A 45 9.83 -6.45 6.67
N LEU A 46 9.74 -7.26 5.61
CA LEU A 46 10.33 -8.58 5.57
C LEU A 46 11.81 -8.49 5.22
N THR A 47 12.62 -9.39 5.78
CA THR A 47 14.02 -9.58 5.37
C THR A 47 14.12 -10.89 4.62
N SER A 48 14.80 -10.89 3.49
CA SER A 48 15.00 -12.12 2.71
C SER A 48 15.89 -13.09 3.47
N THR A 49 15.56 -14.37 3.36
CA THR A 49 16.31 -15.47 3.98
C THR A 49 17.49 -15.95 3.12
N VAL A 50 17.51 -15.54 1.85
CA VAL A 50 18.55 -15.91 0.88
C VAL A 50 19.47 -14.74 0.51
N ASP A 51 19.03 -13.51 0.80
CA ASP A 51 19.78 -12.27 0.65
C ASP A 51 19.47 -11.35 1.85
N PRO A 52 20.33 -11.28 2.86
CA PRO A 52 20.06 -10.50 4.08
C PRO A 52 19.96 -8.99 3.84
N ASP A 53 20.50 -8.50 2.71
CA ASP A 53 20.48 -7.09 2.33
C ASP A 53 19.17 -6.72 1.62
N HIS A 54 18.47 -7.71 1.04
CA HIS A 54 17.16 -7.51 0.43
C HIS A 54 16.03 -7.47 1.46
N LYS A 55 15.16 -6.48 1.33
CA LYS A 55 13.95 -6.34 2.14
C LYS A 55 12.74 -6.03 1.28
N THR A 56 11.57 -6.41 1.80
CA THR A 56 10.29 -6.22 1.12
C THR A 56 9.31 -5.52 2.04
N VAL A 57 8.71 -4.44 1.56
CA VAL A 57 7.54 -3.85 2.20
C VAL A 57 6.31 -4.67 1.82
N VAL A 58 5.54 -5.13 2.80
CA VAL A 58 4.25 -5.77 2.58
C VAL A 58 3.16 -5.00 3.29
N ILE A 59 2.07 -4.70 2.59
CA ILE A 59 0.77 -4.39 3.21
C ILE A 59 -0.15 -5.58 2.93
N TYR A 60 -0.58 -6.31 3.96
CA TYR A 60 -1.29 -7.57 3.78
C TYR A 60 -2.71 -7.39 3.22
N SER A 61 -3.34 -6.25 3.47
CA SER A 61 -4.61 -5.87 2.86
C SER A 61 -4.83 -4.37 2.98
N LEU A 62 -5.18 -3.73 1.86
CA LEU A 62 -5.58 -2.32 1.82
C LEU A 62 -6.97 -2.04 2.43
N GLY A 63 -7.78 -3.07 2.68
CA GLY A 63 -9.21 -2.90 2.93
C GLY A 63 -9.98 -2.56 1.65
N ASN A 64 -11.10 -1.85 1.80
CA ASN A 64 -11.96 -1.49 0.67
C ASN A 64 -11.72 -0.05 0.23
N ALA A 65 -11.59 0.18 -1.08
CA ALA A 65 -11.63 1.54 -1.63
C ALA A 65 -13.04 2.15 -1.58
N VAL A 66 -14.07 1.34 -1.82
CA VAL A 66 -15.49 1.68 -1.65
C VAL A 66 -16.18 0.49 -0.99
N SER A 67 -17.08 0.74 -0.04
CA SER A 67 -17.75 -0.31 0.70
C SER A 67 -19.23 -0.04 0.94
N ASN A 68 -20.04 -1.06 0.64
CA ASN A 68 -21.41 -1.21 1.11
C ASN A 68 -21.57 -2.48 2.00
N GLN A 69 -20.46 -3.15 2.32
CA GLN A 69 -20.42 -4.22 3.32
C GLN A 69 -20.54 -3.54 4.69
N ARG A 70 -21.66 -3.73 5.39
CA ARG A 70 -21.95 -3.04 6.65
C ARG A 70 -22.51 -3.99 7.69
N ASN A 71 -22.31 -3.62 8.96
CA ASN A 71 -22.85 -4.34 10.10
C ASN A 71 -24.38 -4.51 9.96
N GLY A 72 -24.85 -5.75 9.98
CA GLY A 72 -26.26 -6.13 9.74
C GLY A 72 -26.56 -6.80 8.39
N TYR A 73 -25.67 -6.70 7.39
CA TYR A 73 -25.79 -7.43 6.11
C TYR A 73 -24.80 -8.60 5.97
N ILE A 74 -23.81 -8.66 6.86
CA ILE A 74 -22.76 -9.67 6.87
C ILE A 74 -23.12 -10.69 7.97
N GLN A 75 -23.20 -11.97 7.60
CA GLN A 75 -23.55 -13.09 8.50
C GLN A 75 -22.37 -13.58 9.37
N ALA A 76 -21.17 -13.01 9.19
CA ALA A 76 -19.98 -13.35 9.98
C ALA A 76 -20.11 -12.83 11.43
N ALA A 77 -19.03 -12.81 12.22
CA ALA A 77 -19.07 -12.25 13.57
C ALA A 77 -18.58 -10.79 13.56
N PRO A 78 -19.35 -9.81 14.06
CA PRO A 78 -18.91 -8.42 14.14
C PRO A 78 -17.76 -8.23 15.15
N PRO A 79 -16.95 -7.15 15.02
CA PRO A 79 -17.07 -6.05 14.04
C PRO A 79 -16.28 -6.26 12.74
N TYR A 80 -16.81 -5.74 11.63
CA TYR A 80 -16.28 -6.01 10.27
C TYR A 80 -15.36 -4.94 9.70
N TYR A 81 -15.39 -3.70 10.18
CA TYR A 81 -14.51 -2.58 9.76
C TYR A 81 -14.30 -2.43 8.24
N THR A 82 -15.29 -2.87 7.45
CA THR A 82 -15.21 -2.96 6.00
C THR A 82 -15.31 -1.60 5.33
N GLU A 83 -15.64 -0.57 6.09
CA GLU A 83 -15.63 0.83 5.71
C GLU A 83 -14.25 1.50 5.83
N ASP A 84 -13.27 0.82 6.44
CA ASP A 84 -11.90 1.29 6.52
C ASP A 84 -11.11 0.86 5.29
N GLY A 85 -10.24 1.74 4.82
CA GLY A 85 -9.30 1.43 3.74
C GLY A 85 -8.04 2.27 3.84
N ILE A 86 -7.07 1.99 2.98
CA ILE A 86 -5.83 2.75 2.88
C ILE A 86 -5.60 3.15 1.42
N LEU A 87 -5.29 4.43 1.20
CA LEU A 87 -4.58 4.86 0.01
C LEU A 87 -3.08 4.69 0.26
N PHE A 88 -2.50 3.63 -0.32
CA PHE A 88 -1.09 3.28 -0.13
C PHE A 88 -0.25 3.86 -1.27
N THR A 89 0.72 4.70 -0.93
CA THR A 89 1.61 5.37 -1.89
C THR A 89 2.97 4.70 -1.84
N VAL A 90 3.52 4.41 -3.01
CA VAL A 90 4.86 3.83 -3.18
C VAL A 90 5.63 4.75 -4.12
N THR A 91 6.78 5.25 -3.66
CA THR A 91 7.63 6.13 -4.45
C THR A 91 8.88 5.38 -4.85
N PHE A 92 9.18 5.37 -6.16
CA PHE A 92 10.45 4.88 -6.70
C PHE A 92 11.29 6.06 -7.16
N GLU A 93 12.59 5.98 -6.97
CA GLU A 93 13.56 6.99 -7.40
C GLU A 93 14.60 6.36 -8.33
N LYS A 94 14.86 7.03 -9.46
CA LYS A 94 15.84 6.60 -10.47
C LYS A 94 17.06 7.50 -10.42
N TYR A 95 18.25 6.90 -10.34
CA TYR A 95 19.53 7.60 -10.31
C TYR A 95 20.16 7.72 -11.70
N SER A 96 21.24 8.50 -11.80
CA SER A 96 21.89 8.86 -13.07
C SER A 96 22.52 7.68 -13.81
N ASP A 97 22.85 6.61 -13.09
CA ASP A 97 23.37 5.35 -13.64
C ASP A 97 22.26 4.39 -14.09
N GLY A 98 20.99 4.80 -13.97
CA GLY A 98 19.84 4.00 -14.35
C GLY A 98 19.27 3.12 -13.25
N ALA A 99 19.94 3.01 -12.09
CA ALA A 99 19.43 2.23 -10.97
C ALA A 99 18.13 2.83 -10.42
N VAL A 100 17.18 1.96 -10.06
CA VAL A 100 15.88 2.34 -9.49
C VAL A 100 15.77 1.71 -8.11
N TYR A 101 15.37 2.52 -7.13
CA TYR A 101 15.20 2.07 -5.75
C TYR A 101 13.81 2.42 -5.24
N LEU A 102 13.26 1.55 -4.38
CA LEU A 102 12.15 1.92 -3.52
C LEU A 102 12.61 3.02 -2.56
N GLN A 103 12.02 4.19 -2.69
CA GLN A 103 12.45 5.39 -1.97
C GLN A 103 11.62 5.64 -0.72
N SER A 104 10.30 5.51 -0.81
CA SER A 104 9.42 5.68 0.34
C SER A 104 8.10 4.94 0.13
N VAL A 105 7.44 4.65 1.25
CA VAL A 105 6.06 4.21 1.29
C VAL A 105 5.28 5.09 2.25
N ASP A 106 4.01 5.32 1.93
CA ASP A 106 3.11 6.09 2.77
C ASP A 106 1.71 5.44 2.78
N ALA A 107 0.97 5.64 3.87
CA ALA A 107 -0.34 5.06 4.08
C ALA A 107 -1.27 6.15 4.59
N LEU A 108 -2.20 6.59 3.73
CA LEU A 108 -3.26 7.52 4.10
C LEU A 108 -4.52 6.71 4.44
N PRO A 109 -4.97 6.68 5.72
CA PRO A 109 -6.23 6.06 6.08
C PRO A 109 -7.39 6.70 5.33
N THR A 110 -8.36 5.89 4.94
CA THR A 110 -9.60 6.32 4.28
C THR A 110 -10.78 5.68 4.96
N TRP A 111 -11.93 6.37 4.92
CA TRP A 111 -13.18 5.85 5.48
C TRP A 111 -14.36 6.09 4.53
N VAL A 112 -15.16 5.04 4.32
CA VAL A 112 -16.36 5.12 3.48
C VAL A 112 -17.57 5.56 4.30
N ASN A 113 -17.91 6.84 4.19
CA ASN A 113 -19.12 7.42 4.75
C ASN A 113 -20.32 7.16 3.82
N MET A 114 -21.28 6.33 4.25
CA MET A 114 -22.53 6.15 3.53
C MET A 114 -23.56 7.16 4.03
N ARG A 115 -23.88 8.13 3.18
CA ARG A 115 -24.88 9.16 3.49
C ARG A 115 -26.26 8.76 2.99
N THR A 116 -27.27 9.08 3.79
CA THR A 116 -28.70 8.82 3.48
C THR A 116 -29.59 10.03 3.79
N ASP A 117 -29.00 11.19 4.06
CA ASP A 117 -29.69 12.48 4.26
C ASP A 117 -30.21 13.11 2.95
N GLY A 118 -30.02 12.39 1.83
CA GLY A 118 -30.57 12.65 0.51
C GLY A 118 -30.50 11.38 -0.34
N ALA A 119 -30.08 11.50 -1.60
CA ALA A 119 -29.74 10.32 -2.40
C ALA A 119 -28.62 9.52 -1.70
N LYS A 120 -28.70 8.19 -1.77
CA LYS A 120 -27.68 7.31 -1.16
C LYS A 120 -26.32 7.57 -1.82
N GLN A 121 -25.33 7.93 -1.02
CA GLN A 121 -23.96 8.22 -1.48
C GLN A 121 -22.95 7.42 -0.67
N TYR A 122 -21.79 7.12 -1.28
CA TYR A 122 -20.65 6.47 -0.66
C TYR A 122 -19.43 7.37 -0.83
N ASN A 123 -19.14 8.18 0.18
CA ASN A 123 -18.07 9.15 0.12
C ASN A 123 -16.82 8.54 0.74
N ILE A 124 -15.73 8.49 -0.03
CA ILE A 124 -14.42 8.08 0.46
C ILE A 124 -13.78 9.32 1.09
N LEU A 125 -13.59 9.31 2.40
CA LEU A 125 -12.96 10.41 3.11
C LEU A 125 -11.48 10.10 3.32
N PRO A 126 -10.54 10.92 2.79
CA PRO A 126 -9.14 10.85 3.17
C PRO A 126 -8.99 11.36 4.61
N LEU A 127 -8.51 10.52 5.52
CA LEU A 127 -8.37 10.84 6.92
C LEU A 127 -6.93 11.31 7.21
N ASP A 128 -6.60 12.46 6.62
CA ASP A 128 -5.33 13.15 6.87
C ASP A 128 -5.35 13.80 8.26
N GLU A 129 -4.45 13.33 9.14
CA GLU A 129 -4.34 13.77 10.53
C GLU A 129 -4.01 15.27 10.64
N ASP A 130 -3.21 15.80 9.71
CA ASP A 130 -2.82 17.23 9.71
C ASP A 130 -4.03 18.17 9.57
N ASN A 131 -5.13 17.64 9.01
CA ASN A 131 -6.37 18.37 8.78
C ASN A 131 -7.53 17.86 9.65
N GLN A 132 -7.26 17.08 10.70
CA GLN A 132 -8.30 16.41 11.52
C GLN A 132 -9.34 17.39 12.10
N ASP A 133 -8.89 18.57 12.55
CA ASP A 133 -9.77 19.59 13.12
C ASP A 133 -10.74 20.20 12.09
N GLN A 134 -10.45 20.07 10.80
CA GLN A 134 -11.24 20.62 9.70
C GLN A 134 -12.21 19.60 9.09
N TRP A 135 -12.08 18.30 9.40
CA TRP A 135 -12.86 17.23 8.77
C TRP A 135 -14.38 17.43 8.83
N ALA A 136 -14.89 17.98 9.93
CA ALA A 136 -16.32 18.22 10.09
C ALA A 136 -16.85 19.17 9.00
N GLU A 137 -16.13 20.25 8.73
CA GLU A 137 -16.47 21.23 7.70
C GLU A 137 -16.14 20.70 6.30
N LEU A 138 -14.90 20.23 6.09
CA LEU A 138 -14.41 19.76 4.79
C LEU A 138 -15.26 18.63 4.20
N PHE A 139 -15.73 17.71 5.05
CA PHE A 139 -16.49 16.54 4.62
C PHE A 139 -17.98 16.62 5.00
N ASN A 140 -18.43 17.76 5.53
CA ASN A 140 -19.81 18.02 5.95
C ASN A 140 -20.34 16.94 6.91
N LEU A 141 -19.58 16.62 7.97
CA LEU A 141 -19.90 15.56 8.93
C LEU A 141 -20.68 16.09 10.12
N ASN A 142 -21.71 15.35 10.55
CA ASN A 142 -22.27 15.54 11.88
C ASN A 142 -21.40 14.85 12.95
N ASP A 143 -21.69 15.08 14.23
CA ASP A 143 -20.90 14.55 15.36
C ASP A 143 -20.72 13.02 15.33
N ALA A 144 -21.76 12.27 14.92
CA ALA A 144 -21.71 10.82 14.85
C ALA A 144 -20.81 10.34 13.70
N MET A 145 -20.87 11.00 12.54
CA MET A 145 -20.00 10.72 11.40
C MET A 145 -18.55 11.07 11.71
N LEU A 146 -18.30 12.23 12.33
CA LEU A 146 -16.97 12.65 12.74
C LEU A 146 -16.38 11.66 13.77
N SER A 147 -17.16 11.24 14.76
CA SER A 147 -16.73 10.22 15.72
C SER A 147 -16.37 8.90 15.04
N SER A 148 -17.11 8.50 14.00
CA SER A 148 -16.85 7.28 13.24
C SER A 148 -15.58 7.39 12.40
N ALA A 149 -15.35 8.53 11.74
CA ALA A 149 -14.13 8.81 11.00
C ALA A 149 -12.90 8.77 11.92
N LYS A 150 -12.96 9.40 13.10
CA LYS A 150 -11.86 9.35 14.10
C LYS A 150 -11.55 7.92 14.55
N LYS A 151 -12.57 7.12 14.85
CA LYS A 151 -12.41 5.70 15.19
C LYS A 151 -11.86 4.86 14.04
N SER A 152 -12.14 5.24 12.79
CA SER A 152 -11.57 4.58 11.60
C SER A 152 -10.07 4.86 11.50
N MET A 153 -9.67 6.13 11.66
CA MET A 153 -8.25 6.52 11.66
C MET A 153 -7.50 5.82 12.79
N GLU A 154 -7.95 5.96 14.04
CA GLU A 154 -7.30 5.36 15.22
C GLU A 154 -7.09 3.85 15.08
N ARG A 155 -8.10 3.14 14.53
CA ARG A 155 -8.00 1.70 14.30
C ARG A 155 -7.03 1.38 13.17
N THR A 156 -7.09 2.10 12.06
CA THR A 156 -6.17 1.91 10.93
C THR A 156 -4.73 2.11 11.38
N ASP A 157 -4.46 3.20 12.11
CA ASP A 157 -3.14 3.51 12.66
C ASP A 157 -2.66 2.43 13.63
N SER A 158 -3.56 1.90 14.48
CA SER A 158 -3.20 0.80 15.38
C SER A 158 -2.82 -0.50 14.66
N ILE A 159 -3.29 -0.70 13.42
CA ILE A 159 -3.02 -1.89 12.60
C ILE A 159 -1.72 -1.71 11.81
N VAL A 160 -1.52 -0.55 11.17
CA VAL A 160 -0.40 -0.36 10.23
C VAL A 160 0.77 0.44 10.79
N GLY A 161 0.56 1.23 11.85
CA GLY A 161 1.51 2.24 12.33
C GLY A 161 2.89 1.69 12.66
N ALA A 162 2.97 0.60 13.42
CA ALA A 162 4.25 -0.01 13.78
C ALA A 162 5.00 -0.56 12.55
N GLY A 163 4.28 -1.14 11.58
CA GLY A 163 4.86 -1.62 10.32
C GLY A 163 5.35 -0.48 9.43
N MET A 164 4.55 0.58 9.32
CA MET A 164 4.90 1.78 8.58
C MET A 164 6.12 2.48 9.17
N GLU A 165 6.23 2.56 10.50
CA GLU A 165 7.42 3.11 11.17
C GLU A 165 8.68 2.32 10.82
N LYS A 166 8.65 0.97 10.92
CA LYS A 166 9.76 0.12 10.49
C LYS A 166 10.17 0.38 9.04
N CYS A 167 9.19 0.45 8.14
CA CYS A 167 9.44 0.69 6.71
C CYS A 167 10.06 2.07 6.48
N ARG A 168 9.50 3.13 7.09
CA ARG A 168 10.01 4.50 6.96
C ARG A 168 11.45 4.61 7.45
N THR A 169 11.74 4.12 8.66
CA THR A 169 13.10 4.16 9.21
C THR A 169 14.10 3.44 8.32
N TYR A 170 13.75 2.26 7.80
CA TYR A 170 14.63 1.53 6.87
C TYR A 170 14.85 2.30 5.57
N LEU A 171 13.79 2.79 4.93
CA LEU A 171 13.89 3.45 3.63
C LEU A 171 14.59 4.82 3.71
N GLU A 172 14.42 5.54 4.82
CA GLU A 172 15.15 6.79 5.10
C GLU A 172 16.65 6.52 5.28
N GLN A 173 17.03 5.49 6.02
CA GLN A 173 18.43 5.10 6.16
C GLN A 173 19.02 4.67 4.82
N GLN A 174 18.32 3.83 4.06
CA GLN A 174 18.76 3.40 2.73
C GLN A 174 18.91 4.58 1.77
N LYS A 175 18.04 5.59 1.85
CA LYS A 175 18.20 6.83 1.08
C LYS A 175 19.50 7.53 1.45
N ALA A 176 19.73 7.76 2.74
CA ALA A 176 20.92 8.46 3.22
C ALA A 176 22.21 7.73 2.79
N ASP A 177 22.25 6.40 2.88
CA ASP A 177 23.39 5.58 2.47
C ASP A 177 23.64 5.68 0.95
N ARG A 178 22.58 5.61 0.14
CA ARG A 178 22.67 5.79 -1.32
C ARG A 178 23.15 7.17 -1.70
N GLU A 179 22.60 8.22 -1.09
CA GLU A 179 23.01 9.60 -1.36
C GLU A 179 24.47 9.81 -1.00
N ALA A 180 24.92 9.30 0.16
CA ALA A 180 26.33 9.35 0.54
C ALA A 180 27.22 8.63 -0.48
N TYR A 181 26.80 7.45 -0.96
CA TYR A 181 27.50 6.70 -2.00
C TYR A 181 27.64 7.49 -3.31
N TYR A 182 26.54 8.01 -3.87
CA TYR A 182 26.59 8.76 -5.12
C TYR A 182 27.35 10.08 -5.01
N GLN A 183 27.37 10.72 -3.84
CA GLN A 183 28.22 11.88 -3.59
C GLN A 183 29.70 11.50 -3.55
N ASP A 184 30.05 10.38 -2.91
CA ASP A 184 31.44 9.89 -2.82
C ASP A 184 32.02 9.49 -4.19
N LEU A 185 31.19 8.91 -5.07
CA LEU A 185 31.58 8.55 -6.44
C LEU A 185 32.13 9.72 -7.27
N ALA A 186 31.74 10.95 -6.95
CA ALA A 186 32.29 12.13 -7.63
C ALA A 186 33.80 12.31 -7.37
N SER A 187 34.30 11.86 -6.21
CA SER A 187 35.71 11.88 -5.83
C SER A 187 36.42 10.52 -5.94
N HIS A 188 35.67 9.41 -5.85
CA HIS A 188 36.19 8.04 -5.83
C HIS A 188 35.48 7.17 -6.88
N PRO A 189 35.61 7.46 -8.18
CA PRO A 189 34.87 6.75 -9.23
C PRO A 189 35.22 5.25 -9.32
N GLU A 190 36.36 4.82 -8.79
CA GLU A 190 36.80 3.43 -8.72
C GLU A 190 35.94 2.55 -7.80
N THR A 191 35.12 3.15 -6.92
CA THR A 191 34.20 2.42 -6.02
C THR A 191 32.84 2.14 -6.68
N TYR A 192 32.67 2.52 -7.96
CA TYR A 192 31.44 2.26 -8.69
C TYR A 192 31.13 0.76 -8.78
N VAL A 193 29.93 0.38 -8.36
CA VAL A 193 29.40 -0.99 -8.49
C VAL A 193 28.24 -0.92 -9.48
N PRO A 194 28.36 -1.56 -10.67
CA PRO A 194 27.29 -1.58 -11.65
C PRO A 194 26.01 -2.17 -11.09
N SER A 195 24.86 -1.58 -11.45
CA SER A 195 23.56 -2.16 -11.13
C SER A 195 23.43 -3.56 -11.72
N THR A 196 22.86 -4.49 -10.94
CA THR A 196 22.53 -5.85 -11.39
C THR A 196 21.18 -5.90 -12.11
N VAL A 197 20.43 -4.79 -12.16
CA VAL A 197 19.18 -4.69 -12.92
C VAL A 197 19.54 -4.68 -14.41
N PRO A 198 19.03 -5.63 -15.22
CA PRO A 198 19.30 -5.65 -16.65
C PRO A 198 18.90 -4.31 -17.28
N GLU A 199 19.77 -3.72 -18.12
CA GLU A 199 19.36 -2.62 -18.99
C GLU A 199 18.18 -3.10 -19.83
N GLU A 200 17.02 -2.46 -19.65
CA GLU A 200 15.87 -2.67 -20.50
C GLU A 200 16.28 -2.22 -21.92
N THR A 201 16.59 -3.18 -22.77
CA THR A 201 16.79 -2.91 -24.19
C THR A 201 15.44 -2.45 -24.74
N ALA A 202 15.29 -1.14 -24.93
CA ALA A 202 14.14 -0.55 -25.60
C ALA A 202 14.08 -1.11 -27.03
N GLY A 203 13.39 -2.24 -27.21
CA GLY A 203 13.58 -3.07 -28.37
C GLY A 203 12.44 -4.06 -28.60
N GLU A 204 11.20 -3.73 -28.27
CA GLU A 204 10.06 -4.41 -28.87
C GLU A 204 8.83 -3.49 -28.88
N THR A 205 8.65 -2.78 -29.99
CA THR A 205 7.36 -2.18 -30.33
C THR A 205 6.35 -3.31 -30.49
N ILE A 206 5.47 -3.48 -29.50
CA ILE A 206 4.30 -4.35 -29.60
C ILE A 206 3.42 -3.80 -30.73
N PRO A 207 3.14 -4.55 -31.82
CA PRO A 207 2.23 -4.08 -32.85
C PRO A 207 0.82 -3.98 -32.28
N GLU A 208 0.16 -2.84 -32.52
CA GLU A 208 -1.24 -2.61 -32.14
C GLU A 208 -2.12 -3.74 -32.67
N THR A 209 -2.92 -4.33 -31.79
CA THR A 209 -3.90 -5.35 -32.17
C THR A 209 -5.05 -4.65 -32.88
N THR A 210 -5.17 -4.86 -34.20
CA THR A 210 -6.33 -4.42 -34.99
C THR A 210 -7.62 -4.99 -34.43
N THR A 211 -8.60 -4.12 -34.23
CA THR A 211 -9.95 -4.44 -33.76
C THR A 211 -10.66 -5.40 -34.71
N VAL A 212 -11.04 -6.57 -34.20
CA VAL A 212 -11.97 -7.48 -34.89
C VAL A 212 -13.38 -6.94 -34.68
N THR A 213 -13.99 -6.46 -35.77
CA THR A 213 -15.42 -6.14 -35.81
C THR A 213 -16.22 -7.45 -35.79
N ALA A 214 -17.09 -7.61 -34.80
CA ALA A 214 -18.04 -8.71 -34.75
C ALA A 214 -19.09 -8.57 -35.87
N PRO A 215 -19.48 -9.65 -36.58
CA PRO A 215 -20.58 -9.59 -37.51
C PRO A 215 -21.90 -9.53 -36.74
N ALA A 216 -22.79 -8.65 -37.19
CA ALA A 216 -24.14 -8.53 -36.66
C ALA A 216 -24.95 -9.80 -36.96
N ALA A 217 -25.68 -10.28 -35.95
CA ALA A 217 -26.83 -11.18 -36.06
C ALA A 217 -27.91 -10.70 -35.10
#